data_AF-A0A1J0RD53-F1
#
_entry.id   AF-A0A1J0RD53-F1
#
_cell.length_a   1.000
_cell.length_b   1.000
_cell.length_c   1.000
_cell.angle_alpha   90.00
_cell.angle_beta   90.00
_cell.angle_gamma   90.00
#
_symmetry.space_group_name_H-M   'P 1'
#
loop_
_entity.id
_entity.type
_entity.pdbx_description
1 polymer ?
#
loop_
_entity_poly.entity_id
_entity_poly.type
_entity_poly.pdbx_seq_one_letter_code
_entity_poly.pdbx_strand_id
1 'polypeptide(L)'
;LERLQELALYGSAGKSAELKSADDRKGYCGKGTTDGTAAGVGATDLLYATILCLCAGAATDNTAGKGCCLDCQSGANAEAWTAHSDGKDRAEFLASKCPAALIPEHPTTPELNHWLAAFYKLALGTTSTTQTVKYTVGKVSGTCEGGCDGEVTGTTGRCAKYTAQKILQDDASLKWRQSLKAAATLYDKQAQAKITTYRLADKLRLINATAAALYHTTLTQTQIQPMSRTDAAKTPTKNCSEHKSNKTTYENTGKCE
;
A
#
# COMPACT_ATOMS: atom_id res chain seq x y z
N LEU A 1 7.31 -4.83 -10.52
CA LEU A 1 6.90 -4.54 -9.12
C LEU A 1 7.90 -3.60 -8.47
N GLU A 2 9.16 -4.03 -8.34
CA GLU A 2 10.25 -3.25 -7.72
C GLU A 2 10.34 -1.82 -8.25
N ARG A 3 10.32 -1.64 -9.57
CA ARG A 3 10.33 -0.29 -10.17
C ARG A 3 9.21 0.62 -9.67
N LEU A 4 8.00 0.11 -9.46
CA LEU A 4 6.87 0.92 -8.96
C LEU A 4 7.05 1.29 -7.48
N GLN A 5 7.65 0.39 -6.68
CA GLN A 5 8.02 0.69 -5.30
C GLN A 5 9.14 1.73 -5.26
N GLU A 6 10.16 1.61 -6.12
CA GLU A 6 11.21 2.62 -6.25
C GLU A 6 10.64 3.98 -6.64
N LEU A 7 9.70 4.04 -7.59
CA LEU A 7 9.02 5.28 -7.96
C LEU A 7 8.24 5.89 -6.78
N ALA A 8 7.64 5.06 -5.93
CA ALA A 8 6.98 5.55 -4.73
C ALA A 8 7.96 6.14 -3.70
N LEU A 9 9.12 5.51 -3.52
CA LEU A 9 10.10 5.91 -2.52
C LEU A 9 10.93 7.13 -2.97
N TYR A 10 11.43 7.10 -4.20
CA TYR A 10 12.39 8.08 -4.73
C TYR A 10 11.82 9.05 -5.77
N GLY A 11 10.54 8.90 -6.14
CA GLY A 11 9.92 9.70 -7.19
C GLY A 11 10.29 9.24 -8.60
N SER A 12 9.97 10.07 -9.60
CA SER A 12 10.05 9.69 -11.03
C SER A 12 11.45 9.25 -11.51
N ALA A 13 12.51 9.83 -10.95
CA ALA A 13 13.89 9.48 -11.26
C ALA A 13 14.36 8.16 -10.60
N GLY A 14 13.56 7.57 -9.70
CA GLY A 14 13.92 6.35 -8.97
C GLY A 14 15.20 6.52 -8.15
N LYS A 15 15.96 5.44 -7.96
CA LYS A 15 17.20 5.45 -7.15
C LYS A 15 18.28 6.43 -7.61
N SER A 16 18.19 6.98 -8.82
CA SER A 16 19.11 8.02 -9.30
C SER A 16 18.74 9.44 -8.83
N ALA A 17 17.59 9.60 -8.17
CA ALA A 17 17.12 10.89 -7.69
C ALA A 17 18.03 11.43 -6.57
N GLU A 18 18.34 12.73 -6.66
CA GLU A 18 18.75 13.51 -5.50
C GLU A 18 17.49 14.00 -4.78
N LEU A 19 17.40 13.81 -3.47
CA LEU A 19 16.25 14.24 -2.66
C LEU A 19 16.46 15.65 -2.12
N LYS A 20 16.44 16.63 -3.04
CA LYS A 20 16.61 18.06 -2.75
C LYS A 20 15.65 18.93 -3.58
N SER A 21 15.51 20.20 -3.18
CA SER A 21 14.69 21.22 -3.84
C SER A 21 15.35 22.60 -3.82
N ALA A 22 14.94 23.44 -4.75
CA ALA A 22 15.24 24.87 -4.74
C ALA A 22 14.37 25.64 -3.71
N ASP A 23 13.27 25.03 -3.25
CA ASP A 23 12.48 25.56 -2.15
C ASP A 23 13.18 25.35 -0.80
N ASP A 24 12.83 26.19 0.17
CA ASP A 24 13.15 25.96 1.57
C ASP A 24 12.40 24.74 2.14
N ARG A 25 12.68 24.39 3.39
CA ARG A 25 12.09 23.21 4.03
C ARG A 25 10.57 23.29 4.11
N LYS A 26 9.98 24.46 4.35
CA LYS A 26 8.51 24.64 4.34
C LYS A 26 7.93 24.54 2.94
N GLY A 27 8.60 24.96 1.87
CA GLY A 27 8.15 24.68 0.49
C GLY A 27 8.23 23.19 0.15
N TYR A 28 9.28 22.51 0.61
CA TYR A 28 9.47 21.08 0.38
C TYR A 28 8.50 20.19 1.18
N CYS A 29 8.23 20.55 2.43
CA CYS A 29 7.47 19.76 3.39
C CYS A 29 6.04 20.24 3.60
N GLY A 30 5.76 21.52 3.40
CA GLY A 30 4.42 22.10 3.58
C GLY A 30 4.43 23.50 4.17
N LYS A 31 3.84 24.46 3.45
CA LYS A 31 3.72 25.84 3.92
C LYS A 31 2.50 26.01 4.82
N GLY A 32 2.70 26.73 5.92
CA GLY A 32 1.61 27.20 6.77
C GLY A 32 0.90 28.42 6.16
N THR A 33 0.11 29.12 6.96
CA THR A 33 -0.68 30.27 6.49
C THR A 33 0.16 31.51 6.22
N THR A 34 1.29 31.69 6.91
CA THR A 34 2.15 32.88 6.78
C THR A 34 2.78 33.03 5.39
N ASP A 35 3.02 31.92 4.69
CA ASP A 35 3.76 31.90 3.42
C ASP A 35 2.93 31.44 2.21
N GLY A 36 1.60 31.56 2.31
CA GLY A 36 0.69 31.02 1.31
C GLY A 36 0.55 29.50 1.44
N THR A 37 -0.50 29.09 2.15
CA THR A 37 -0.82 27.68 2.45
C THR A 37 -0.64 26.79 1.23
N ALA A 38 0.32 25.87 1.29
CA ALA A 38 0.64 24.97 0.18
C ALA A 38 1.09 23.59 0.69
N ALA A 39 0.77 22.55 -0.07
CA ALA A 39 1.31 21.22 0.20
C ALA A 39 2.82 21.18 -0.11
N GLY A 40 3.55 20.32 0.59
CA GLY A 40 4.98 20.15 0.36
C GLY A 40 5.26 19.51 -1.00
N VAL A 41 6.09 20.16 -1.83
CA VAL A 41 6.39 19.63 -3.17
C VAL A 41 7.06 18.24 -3.08
N GLY A 42 8.04 18.09 -2.19
CA GLY A 42 8.73 16.82 -1.96
C GLY A 42 7.81 15.77 -1.36
N ALA A 43 7.13 16.12 -0.26
CA ALA A 43 6.23 15.20 0.45
C ALA A 43 5.11 14.61 -0.43
N THR A 44 4.74 15.31 -1.50
CA THR A 44 3.70 14.86 -2.43
C THR A 44 4.24 14.06 -3.61
N ASP A 45 5.51 14.24 -3.95
CA ASP A 45 6.19 13.54 -5.05
C ASP A 45 6.64 12.13 -4.63
N LEU A 46 7.27 12.01 -3.45
CA LEU A 46 7.97 10.79 -3.04
C LEU A 46 7.93 10.56 -1.51
N LEU A 47 7.86 9.29 -1.09
CA LEU A 47 7.65 8.94 0.33
C LEU A 47 8.88 9.21 1.21
N TYR A 48 10.09 9.10 0.66
CA TYR A 48 11.31 9.46 1.37
C TYR A 48 11.39 10.95 1.72
N ALA A 49 10.78 11.84 0.94
CA ALA A 49 10.66 13.25 1.29
C ALA A 49 9.75 13.42 2.49
N THR A 50 8.64 12.68 2.57
CA THR A 50 7.80 12.67 3.76
C THR A 50 8.58 12.20 4.99
N ILE A 51 9.39 11.14 4.88
CA ILE A 51 10.27 10.70 5.98
C ILE A 51 11.26 11.79 6.39
N LEU A 52 11.91 12.47 5.43
CA LEU A 52 12.80 13.60 5.72
C LEU A 52 12.07 14.72 6.44
N CYS A 53 10.89 15.10 5.98
CA CYS A 53 10.09 16.15 6.59
C CYS A 53 9.71 15.85 8.05
N LEU A 54 9.43 14.59 8.37
CA LEU A 54 9.06 14.13 9.70
C LEU A 54 10.26 13.92 10.64
N CYS A 55 11.37 13.43 10.08
CA CYS A 55 12.41 12.77 10.88
C CYS A 55 13.82 13.35 10.70
N ALA A 56 14.08 14.11 9.64
CA ALA A 56 15.38 14.73 9.45
C ALA A 56 15.63 15.82 10.50
N GLY A 57 16.84 15.85 11.05
CA GLY A 57 17.23 16.88 12.00
C GLY A 57 17.25 18.28 11.42
N ALA A 58 16.82 19.29 12.17
CA ALA A 58 17.13 20.70 11.91
C ALA A 58 18.38 21.11 12.69
N ALA A 59 19.07 22.18 12.26
CA ALA A 59 20.38 22.58 12.81
C ALA A 59 20.38 22.92 14.31
N THR A 60 19.22 23.24 14.87
CA THR A 60 19.03 23.65 16.27
C THR A 60 18.36 22.55 17.10
N ASP A 61 17.92 21.44 16.48
CA ASP A 61 17.15 20.39 17.14
C ASP A 61 18.07 19.29 17.70
N ASN A 62 18.48 19.42 18.96
CA ASN A 62 19.24 18.37 19.67
C ASN A 62 18.41 17.09 19.95
N THR A 63 17.12 17.08 19.57
CA THR A 63 16.23 15.91 19.55
C THR A 63 15.87 15.48 18.13
N ALA A 64 16.62 15.96 17.14
CA ALA A 64 16.50 15.65 15.72
C ALA A 64 16.27 14.15 15.49
N GLY A 65 15.18 13.79 14.83
CA GLY A 65 14.87 12.39 14.52
C GLY A 65 14.42 11.53 15.72
N LYS A 66 14.64 11.92 16.98
CA LYS A 66 14.11 11.19 18.16
C LYS A 66 12.60 11.03 18.12
N GLY A 67 11.91 11.97 17.48
CA GLY A 67 10.46 11.90 17.27
C GLY A 67 10.02 10.74 16.38
N CYS A 68 10.92 10.18 15.57
CA CYS A 68 10.64 9.04 14.69
C CYS A 68 11.19 7.72 15.24
N CYS A 69 12.39 7.73 15.81
CA CYS A 69 12.93 6.58 16.54
C CYS A 69 14.05 7.00 17.50
N LEU A 70 14.29 6.22 18.55
CA LEU A 70 15.28 6.56 19.59
C LEU A 70 16.71 6.73 19.04
N ASP A 71 17.07 5.97 18.01
CA ASP A 71 18.42 5.96 17.40
C ASP A 71 18.51 6.72 16.06
N CYS A 72 17.48 7.48 15.72
CA CYS A 72 17.36 8.13 14.41
C CYS A 72 18.27 9.37 14.28
N GLN A 73 18.89 9.87 15.34
CA GLN A 73 19.76 11.07 15.32
C GLN A 73 21.24 10.80 14.99
N SER A 74 21.54 9.63 14.44
CA SER A 74 22.90 9.15 14.23
C SER A 74 23.17 8.87 12.75
N GLY A 75 24.40 8.47 12.42
CA GLY A 75 24.77 8.10 11.05
C GLY A 75 24.48 9.21 10.04
N ALA A 76 23.80 8.88 8.95
CA ALA A 76 23.44 9.84 7.90
C ALA A 76 22.44 10.93 8.35
N ASN A 77 21.83 10.79 9.53
CA ASN A 77 20.96 11.80 10.12
C ASN A 77 21.59 12.52 11.33
N ALA A 78 22.90 12.39 11.54
CA ALA A 78 23.61 13.04 12.66
C ALA A 78 23.62 14.58 12.53
N GLU A 79 23.66 15.07 11.29
CA GLU A 79 23.75 16.51 11.00
C GLU A 79 22.40 17.12 10.66
N ALA A 80 22.37 18.46 10.69
CA ALA A 80 21.27 19.24 10.16
C ALA A 80 20.96 18.88 8.70
N TRP A 81 19.68 18.85 8.35
CA TRP A 81 19.23 18.73 6.98
C TRP A 81 18.55 20.01 6.52
N THR A 82 18.86 20.41 5.29
CA THR A 82 18.15 21.47 4.57
C THR A 82 17.58 20.91 3.28
N ALA A 83 16.48 21.47 2.79
CA ALA A 83 15.88 21.03 1.53
C ALA A 83 16.82 21.20 0.31
N HIS A 84 17.85 22.04 0.40
CA HIS A 84 18.84 22.23 -0.67
C HIS A 84 19.93 21.15 -0.72
N SER A 85 20.13 20.43 0.39
CA SER A 85 21.07 19.31 0.46
C SER A 85 20.39 18.01 0.06
N ASP A 86 21.10 17.13 -0.66
CA ASP A 86 20.59 15.80 -0.98
C ASP A 86 20.30 15.02 0.31
N GLY A 87 19.02 14.73 0.52
CA GLY A 87 18.54 13.98 1.67
C GLY A 87 18.53 12.46 1.46
N LYS A 88 19.01 11.94 0.33
CA LYS A 88 18.86 10.51 -0.03
C LYS A 88 19.41 9.56 1.03
N ASP A 89 20.69 9.65 1.36
CA ASP A 89 21.34 8.75 2.34
C ASP A 89 20.67 8.85 3.71
N ARG A 90 20.22 10.06 4.08
CA ARG A 90 19.48 10.31 5.30
C ARG A 90 18.11 9.62 5.29
N ALA A 91 17.37 9.72 4.20
CA ALA A 91 16.07 9.07 4.07
C ALA A 91 16.18 7.55 4.08
N GLU A 92 17.18 7.00 3.39
CA GLU A 92 17.46 5.55 3.39
C GLU A 92 17.86 5.06 4.78
N PHE A 93 18.73 5.80 5.49
CA PHE A 93 19.07 5.51 6.89
C PHE A 93 17.84 5.54 7.80
N LEU A 94 16.99 6.55 7.68
CA LEU A 94 15.77 6.66 8.48
C LEU A 94 14.79 5.52 8.16
N ALA A 95 14.64 5.16 6.89
CA ALA A 95 13.81 4.03 6.46
C ALA A 95 14.36 2.70 6.98
N SER A 96 15.69 2.55 7.07
CA SER A 96 16.32 1.33 7.62
C SER A 96 16.08 1.15 9.12
N LYS A 97 15.60 2.18 9.83
CA LYS A 97 15.17 2.10 11.23
C LYS A 97 13.72 1.64 11.38
N CYS A 98 12.98 1.48 10.29
CA CYS A 98 11.62 0.94 10.34
C CYS A 98 11.63 -0.48 10.93
N PRO A 99 10.85 -0.76 11.99
CA PRO A 99 10.80 -2.10 12.58
C PRO A 99 10.39 -3.15 11.55
N ALA A 100 11.09 -4.29 11.51
CA ALA A 100 10.79 -5.38 10.60
C ALA A 100 9.34 -5.90 10.72
N ALA A 101 8.75 -5.82 11.93
CA ALA A 101 7.37 -6.20 12.19
C ALA A 101 6.33 -5.32 11.46
N LEU A 102 6.70 -4.14 10.98
CA LEU A 102 5.83 -3.26 10.19
C LEU A 102 5.99 -3.48 8.68
N ILE A 103 6.92 -4.33 8.25
CA ILE A 103 7.11 -4.64 6.83
C ILE A 103 6.13 -5.77 6.48
N PRO A 104 5.13 -5.50 5.62
CA PRO A 104 4.18 -6.53 5.25
C PRO A 104 4.87 -7.63 4.43
N GLU A 105 4.56 -8.88 4.73
CA GLU A 105 5.04 -10.03 3.95
C GLU A 105 4.52 -9.99 2.51
N HIS A 106 3.29 -9.49 2.33
CA HIS A 106 2.61 -9.42 1.04
C HIS A 106 2.04 -8.02 0.78
N PRO A 107 2.60 -7.24 -0.16
CA PRO A 107 2.13 -5.89 -0.47
C PRO A 107 0.90 -5.90 -1.39
N THR A 108 -0.19 -6.51 -0.90
CA THR A 108 -1.47 -6.63 -1.62
C THR A 108 -2.26 -5.33 -1.63
N THR A 109 -3.28 -5.22 -2.49
CA THR A 109 -4.17 -4.04 -2.48
C THR A 109 -4.88 -3.84 -1.13
N PRO A 110 -5.46 -4.88 -0.47
CA PRO A 110 -6.01 -4.72 0.88
C PRO A 110 -5.01 -4.21 1.92
N GLU A 111 -3.79 -4.73 1.90
CA GLU A 111 -2.72 -4.32 2.82
C GLU A 111 -2.36 -2.84 2.61
N LEU A 112 -2.16 -2.43 1.36
CA LEU A 112 -1.92 -1.01 1.04
C LEU A 112 -3.05 -0.11 1.54
N ASN A 113 -4.31 -0.52 1.33
CA ASN A 113 -5.47 0.26 1.77
C ASN A 113 -5.54 0.39 3.30
N HIS A 114 -5.13 -0.64 4.04
CA HIS A 114 -5.01 -0.59 5.49
C HIS A 114 -4.02 0.49 5.94
N TRP A 115 -2.81 0.50 5.37
CA TRP A 115 -1.78 1.49 5.69
C TRP A 115 -2.15 2.91 5.23
N LEU A 116 -2.78 3.06 4.07
CA LEU A 116 -3.28 4.36 3.61
C LEU A 116 -4.37 4.91 4.55
N ALA A 117 -5.26 4.06 5.06
CA ALA A 117 -6.26 4.48 6.04
C ALA A 117 -5.61 4.99 7.34
N ALA A 118 -4.55 4.33 7.83
CA ALA A 118 -3.78 4.81 8.97
C ALA A 118 -3.11 6.16 8.68
N PHE A 119 -2.49 6.30 7.51
CA PHE A 119 -1.89 7.55 7.05
C PHE A 119 -2.92 8.70 6.98
N TYR A 120 -4.10 8.48 6.43
CA TYR A 120 -5.14 9.51 6.35
C TYR A 120 -5.67 9.91 7.73
N LYS A 121 -5.82 8.96 8.66
CA LYS A 121 -6.16 9.27 10.05
C LYS A 121 -5.14 10.20 10.69
N LEU A 122 -3.84 9.95 10.45
CA LEU A 122 -2.78 10.85 10.92
C LEU A 122 -2.89 12.24 10.27
N ALA A 123 -3.15 12.31 8.96
CA ALA A 123 -3.26 13.58 8.24
C ALA A 123 -4.48 14.42 8.67
N LEU A 124 -5.56 13.77 9.08
CA LEU A 124 -6.79 14.41 9.55
C LEU A 124 -6.76 14.76 11.04
N GLY A 125 -5.91 14.08 11.81
CA GLY A 125 -5.75 14.32 13.24
C GLY A 125 -5.05 15.63 13.56
N THR A 126 -5.20 16.08 14.81
CA THR A 126 -4.42 17.19 15.36
C THR A 126 -3.48 16.68 16.45
N THR A 127 -2.29 17.26 16.53
CA THR A 127 -1.30 16.92 17.57
C THR A 127 -1.09 18.04 18.60
N SER A 128 -1.90 19.11 18.48
CA SER A 128 -1.96 20.29 19.34
C SER A 128 -3.41 20.77 19.42
N THR A 129 -3.84 21.26 20.58
CA THR A 129 -5.21 21.79 20.81
C THR A 129 -5.47 23.10 20.07
N THR A 130 -4.41 23.80 19.66
CA THR A 130 -4.47 25.08 18.95
C THR A 130 -4.08 24.97 17.48
N GLN A 131 -3.86 23.76 16.96
CA GLN A 131 -3.48 23.52 15.57
C GLN A 131 -4.54 24.05 14.60
N THR A 132 -4.13 24.93 13.68
CA THR A 132 -5.00 25.47 12.63
C THR A 132 -4.72 24.83 11.28
N VAL A 133 -3.50 24.32 11.05
CA VAL A 133 -3.15 23.63 9.80
C VAL A 133 -3.84 22.26 9.70
N LYS A 134 -4.50 22.04 8.57
CA LYS A 134 -5.16 20.77 8.23
C LYS A 134 -4.30 19.90 7.30
N TYR A 135 -4.66 18.62 7.21
CA TYR A 135 -4.08 17.65 6.25
C TYR A 135 -2.58 17.50 6.42
N THR A 136 -2.15 17.32 7.67
CA THR A 136 -0.74 17.35 8.05
C THR A 136 -0.41 16.09 8.82
N VAL A 137 0.63 15.38 8.42
CA VAL A 137 1.17 14.24 9.16
C VAL A 137 2.40 14.71 9.93
N GLY A 138 2.58 14.22 11.15
CA GLY A 138 3.73 14.56 11.98
C GLY A 138 3.36 15.38 13.20
N LYS A 139 4.39 15.85 13.92
CA LYS A 139 4.20 16.61 15.16
C LYS A 139 4.23 18.09 14.85
N VAL A 140 3.14 18.76 15.18
CA VAL A 140 3.07 20.22 15.25
C VAL A 140 2.90 20.67 16.70
N SER A 141 3.35 21.88 17.00
CA SER A 141 3.02 22.58 18.25
C SER A 141 2.34 23.91 17.92
N GLY A 142 1.55 24.41 18.86
CA GLY A 142 0.70 25.57 18.68
C GLY A 142 -0.17 25.51 17.42
N THR A 143 -0.15 26.59 16.62
CA THR A 143 -1.00 26.75 15.42
C THR A 143 -0.42 26.12 14.16
N CYS A 144 0.92 26.02 14.08
CA CYS A 144 1.68 25.63 12.88
C CYS A 144 1.55 26.59 11.68
N GLU A 145 1.28 27.88 11.92
CA GLU A 145 1.13 28.88 10.86
C GLU A 145 2.40 29.15 10.04
N GLY A 146 3.58 28.90 10.61
CA GLY A 146 4.87 28.93 9.90
C GLY A 146 5.16 27.67 9.09
N GLY A 147 4.35 26.62 9.24
CA GLY A 147 4.43 25.40 8.43
C GLY A 147 5.44 24.37 8.92
N CYS A 148 5.78 23.46 8.02
CA CYS A 148 6.62 22.30 8.29
C CYS A 148 8.10 22.62 8.02
N ASP A 149 8.76 23.26 8.97
CA ASP A 149 10.16 23.69 8.88
C ASP A 149 11.14 22.69 9.48
N GLY A 150 10.66 21.65 10.19
CA GLY A 150 11.51 20.68 10.86
C GLY A 150 11.77 20.93 12.34
N GLU A 151 11.17 21.95 12.94
CA GLU A 151 11.24 22.21 14.37
C GLU A 151 9.83 22.14 14.96
N VAL A 152 9.71 21.74 16.23
CA VAL A 152 8.40 21.70 16.91
C VAL A 152 8.31 22.90 17.86
N THR A 153 7.85 24.03 17.34
CA THR A 153 7.69 25.29 18.09
C THR A 153 6.23 25.73 18.14
N GLY A 154 5.91 26.83 18.83
CA GLY A 154 4.54 27.34 18.90
C GLY A 154 3.89 27.69 17.54
N THR A 155 4.69 27.84 16.47
CA THR A 155 4.19 28.21 15.14
C THR A 155 4.65 27.26 14.03
N THR A 156 5.45 26.24 14.33
CA THR A 156 6.05 25.35 13.32
C THR A 156 6.01 23.88 13.72
N GLY A 157 6.34 22.98 12.78
CA GLY A 157 6.28 21.53 13.02
C GLY A 157 7.30 20.69 12.26
N ARG A 158 7.57 19.51 12.84
CA ARG A 158 8.15 18.36 12.13
C ARG A 158 7.03 17.60 11.46
N CYS A 159 6.66 18.06 10.27
CA CYS A 159 5.46 17.61 9.61
C CYS A 159 5.59 17.54 8.09
N ALA A 160 4.61 16.92 7.44
CA ALA A 160 4.39 16.97 6.01
C ALA A 160 2.94 17.38 5.75
N LYS A 161 2.74 18.42 4.93
CA LYS A 161 1.42 18.97 4.61
C LYS A 161 0.96 18.57 3.23
N TYR A 162 -0.33 18.26 3.13
CA TYR A 162 -1.04 17.87 1.93
C TYR A 162 -2.24 18.79 1.66
N THR A 163 -2.84 18.68 0.48
CA THR A 163 -4.12 19.34 0.18
C THR A 163 -5.29 18.45 0.60
N ALA A 164 -6.48 19.04 0.71
CA ALA A 164 -7.71 18.29 0.96
C ALA A 164 -7.93 17.21 -0.11
N GLN A 165 -7.71 17.53 -1.38
CA GLN A 165 -7.85 16.61 -2.51
C GLN A 165 -6.88 15.42 -2.38
N LYS A 166 -5.63 15.66 -1.96
CA LYS A 166 -4.64 14.58 -1.77
C LYS A 166 -5.02 13.61 -0.64
N ILE A 167 -5.69 14.07 0.41
CA ILE A 167 -6.07 13.25 1.58
C ILE A 167 -7.47 12.65 1.46
N LEU A 168 -8.45 13.44 1.03
CA LEU A 168 -9.86 13.05 0.98
C LEU A 168 -10.26 12.42 -0.35
N GLN A 169 -9.43 12.56 -1.38
CA GLN A 169 -9.71 12.06 -2.73
C GLN A 169 -8.49 11.34 -3.29
N ASP A 170 -8.69 10.67 -4.43
CA ASP A 170 -7.63 9.97 -5.15
C ASP A 170 -6.85 10.89 -6.12
N ASP A 171 -6.51 12.09 -5.68
CA ASP A 171 -5.71 13.05 -6.45
C ASP A 171 -4.40 12.42 -7.01
N ALA A 172 -4.18 12.59 -8.31
CA ALA A 172 -3.04 12.04 -9.04
C ALA A 172 -1.71 12.73 -8.70
N SER A 173 -1.76 13.95 -8.17
CA SER A 173 -0.57 14.71 -7.75
C SER A 173 0.04 14.20 -6.44
N LEU A 174 -0.60 13.26 -5.73
CA LEU A 174 0.04 12.46 -4.68
C LEU A 174 0.73 11.24 -5.31
N LYS A 175 1.85 11.49 -5.98
CA LYS A 175 2.47 10.55 -6.93
C LYS A 175 2.97 9.26 -6.28
N TRP A 176 3.52 9.33 -5.06
CA TRP A 176 3.96 8.12 -4.36
C TRP A 176 2.79 7.17 -4.09
N ARG A 177 1.60 7.71 -3.74
CA ARG A 177 0.40 6.88 -3.55
C ARG A 177 0.00 6.19 -4.84
N GLN A 178 0.01 6.90 -5.96
CA GLN A 178 -0.33 6.32 -7.26
C GLN A 178 0.64 5.18 -7.63
N SER A 179 1.93 5.37 -7.36
CA SER A 179 2.96 4.35 -7.57
C SER A 179 2.74 3.12 -6.68
N LEU A 180 2.39 3.30 -5.39
CA LEU A 180 2.06 2.20 -4.50
C LEU A 180 0.80 1.44 -4.95
N LYS A 181 -0.26 2.15 -5.37
CA LYS A 181 -1.50 1.51 -5.87
C LYS A 181 -1.23 0.65 -7.10
N ALA A 182 -0.42 1.16 -8.03
CA ALA A 182 0.02 0.41 -9.19
C ALA A 182 0.87 -0.81 -8.79
N ALA A 183 1.77 -0.66 -7.81
CA ALA A 183 2.58 -1.76 -7.29
C ALA A 183 1.72 -2.88 -6.69
N ALA A 184 0.78 -2.54 -5.81
CA ALA A 184 -0.12 -3.49 -5.16
C ALA A 184 -1.03 -4.21 -6.18
N THR A 185 -1.58 -3.47 -7.14
CA THR A 185 -2.37 -4.06 -8.24
C THR A 185 -1.53 -5.05 -9.07
N LEU A 186 -0.27 -4.72 -9.35
CA LEU A 186 0.62 -5.62 -10.07
C LEU A 186 0.97 -6.86 -9.26
N TYR A 187 1.19 -6.71 -7.95
CA TYR A 187 1.42 -7.84 -7.04
C TYR A 187 0.24 -8.81 -7.04
N ASP A 188 -0.99 -8.30 -6.88
CA ASP A 188 -2.20 -9.13 -6.88
C ASP A 188 -2.37 -9.89 -8.21
N LYS A 189 -2.08 -9.24 -9.34
CA LYS A 189 -2.09 -9.89 -10.66
C LYS A 189 -1.04 -11.00 -10.77
N GLN A 190 0.17 -10.78 -10.25
CA GLN A 190 1.22 -11.79 -10.23
C GLN A 190 0.85 -12.99 -9.36
N ALA A 191 0.25 -12.75 -8.19
CA ALA A 191 -0.24 -13.81 -7.31
C ALA A 191 -1.32 -14.67 -8.00
N GLN A 192 -2.27 -14.03 -8.69
CA GLN A 192 -3.32 -14.77 -9.43
C GLN A 192 -2.76 -15.56 -10.62
N ALA A 193 -1.78 -15.00 -11.34
CA ALA A 193 -1.10 -15.69 -12.44
C ALA A 193 -0.35 -16.94 -11.94
N LYS A 194 0.29 -16.86 -10.77
CA LYS A 194 0.96 -17.99 -10.11
C LYS A 194 -0.02 -19.12 -9.79
N ILE A 195 -1.18 -18.81 -9.22
CA ILE A 195 -2.25 -19.80 -8.94
C ILE A 195 -2.73 -20.47 -10.23
N THR A 196 -2.96 -19.69 -11.28
CA THR A 196 -3.39 -20.21 -12.59
C THR A 196 -2.34 -21.15 -13.19
N THR A 197 -1.06 -20.81 -13.04
CA THR A 197 0.06 -21.63 -13.54
C THR A 197 0.12 -22.98 -12.86
N TYR A 198 -0.03 -23.04 -11.53
CA TYR A 198 -0.07 -24.32 -10.81
C TYR A 198 -1.26 -25.19 -11.24
N ARG A 199 -2.45 -24.59 -11.38
CA ARG A 199 -3.63 -25.31 -11.87
C ARG A 199 -3.42 -25.88 -13.27
N LEU A 200 -2.73 -25.16 -14.16
CA LEU A 200 -2.40 -25.65 -15.49
C LEU A 200 -1.41 -26.82 -15.43
N ALA A 201 -0.37 -26.72 -14.61
CA ALA A 201 0.60 -27.79 -14.40
C ALA A 201 -0.06 -29.07 -13.88
N ASP A 202 -1.00 -28.96 -12.93
CA ASP A 202 -1.72 -30.12 -12.40
C ASP A 202 -2.65 -30.76 -13.43
N LYS A 203 -3.34 -29.95 -14.26
CA LYS A 203 -4.12 -30.46 -15.39
C LYS A 203 -3.25 -31.20 -16.41
N LEU A 204 -2.07 -30.68 -16.72
CA LEU A 204 -1.13 -31.34 -17.64
C LEU A 204 -0.63 -32.67 -17.06
N ARG A 205 -0.31 -32.72 -15.77
CA ARG A 205 0.05 -33.97 -15.08
C ARG A 205 -1.07 -35.00 -15.13
N LEU A 206 -2.31 -34.56 -14.89
CA LEU A 206 -3.48 -35.44 -14.96
C LEU A 206 -3.67 -36.00 -16.37
N ILE A 207 -3.62 -35.14 -17.40
CA ILE A 207 -3.72 -35.56 -18.80
C ILE A 207 -2.63 -36.58 -19.14
N ASN A 208 -1.38 -36.34 -18.72
CA ASN A 208 -0.28 -37.27 -18.95
C ASN A 208 -0.51 -38.63 -18.27
N ALA A 209 -0.98 -38.63 -17.02
CA ALA A 209 -1.30 -39.85 -16.29
C ALA A 209 -2.47 -40.61 -16.93
N THR A 210 -3.52 -39.92 -17.37
CA THR A 210 -4.65 -40.52 -18.08
C THR A 210 -4.23 -41.10 -19.44
N ALA A 211 -3.40 -40.39 -20.20
CA ALA A 211 -2.86 -40.87 -21.47
C ALA A 211 -2.01 -42.14 -21.28
N ALA A 212 -1.15 -42.17 -20.25
CA ALA A 212 -0.37 -43.36 -19.90
C ALA A 212 -1.29 -44.54 -19.49
N ALA A 213 -2.33 -44.28 -18.69
CA ALA A 213 -3.29 -45.29 -18.29
C ALA A 213 -4.05 -45.88 -19.50
N LEU A 214 -4.48 -45.04 -20.45
CA LEU A 214 -5.12 -45.46 -21.70
C LEU A 214 -4.17 -46.27 -22.60
N TYR A 215 -2.89 -45.91 -22.65
CA TYR A 215 -1.89 -46.65 -23.43
C TYR A 215 -1.61 -48.05 -22.85
N HIS A 216 -1.59 -48.17 -21.53
CA HIS A 216 -1.33 -49.44 -20.84
C HIS A 216 -2.58 -50.30 -20.60
N THR A 217 -3.78 -49.80 -20.90
CA THR A 217 -4.99 -50.61 -20.88
C THR A 217 -5.08 -51.42 -22.17
N THR A 218 -4.81 -52.72 -22.09
CA THR A 218 -5.23 -53.66 -23.14
C THR A 218 -6.75 -53.65 -23.23
N LEU A 219 -7.27 -53.16 -24.36
CA LEU A 219 -8.69 -53.25 -24.70
C LEU A 219 -9.11 -54.72 -24.77
N THR A 220 -9.64 -55.26 -23.68
CA THR A 220 -10.40 -56.50 -23.74
C THR A 220 -11.73 -56.22 -24.43
N GLN A 221 -12.07 -57.10 -25.38
CA GLN A 221 -13.14 -56.96 -26.37
C GLN A 221 -14.57 -56.81 -25.80
N THR A 222 -14.74 -56.76 -24.47
CA THR A 222 -16.01 -56.61 -23.78
C THR A 222 -16.47 -55.16 -23.58
N GLN A 223 -15.68 -54.14 -23.94
CA GLN A 223 -16.08 -52.72 -23.79
C GLN A 223 -16.62 -52.04 -25.06
N ILE A 224 -16.66 -52.72 -26.21
CA ILE A 224 -17.35 -52.20 -27.40
C ILE A 224 -18.78 -52.75 -27.41
N GLN A 225 -19.64 -52.23 -26.52
CA GLN A 225 -21.07 -52.25 -26.81
C GLN A 225 -21.42 -50.97 -27.58
N PRO A 226 -22.09 -51.07 -28.74
CA PRO A 226 -22.59 -49.89 -29.42
C PRO A 226 -23.59 -49.17 -28.50
N MET A 227 -23.48 -47.84 -28.41
CA MET A 227 -24.52 -47.00 -27.82
C MET A 227 -25.82 -47.23 -28.60
N SER A 228 -26.71 -48.06 -28.07
CA SER A 228 -28.08 -48.16 -28.56
C SER A 228 -28.79 -46.83 -28.34
N ARG A 229 -29.09 -46.15 -29.45
CA ARG A 229 -30.08 -45.07 -29.50
C ARG A 229 -31.48 -45.66 -29.33
N THR A 230 -31.97 -45.66 -28.11
CA THR A 230 -33.38 -45.74 -27.66
C THR A 230 -33.26 -45.76 -26.13
N ASP A 231 -33.63 -44.71 -25.40
CA ASP A 231 -35.03 -44.32 -25.20
C ASP A 231 -35.20 -42.84 -24.87
N ALA A 232 -36.37 -42.34 -25.25
CA ALA A 232 -36.87 -41.02 -24.93
C ALA A 232 -37.03 -40.78 -23.42
N ALA A 233 -36.65 -39.57 -23.00
CA ALA A 233 -37.15 -38.78 -21.87
C ALA A 233 -37.56 -39.49 -20.57
N LYS A 234 -36.75 -39.32 -19.51
CA LYS A 234 -37.28 -39.03 -18.17
C LYS A 234 -36.46 -37.93 -17.48
N THR A 235 -37.19 -36.88 -17.14
CA THR A 235 -36.89 -35.72 -16.27
C THR A 235 -36.09 -36.12 -15.02
N PRO A 236 -35.16 -35.28 -14.54
CA PRO A 236 -34.46 -35.57 -13.29
C PRO A 236 -35.44 -35.46 -12.11
N THR A 237 -35.77 -36.59 -11.49
CA THR A 237 -36.43 -36.62 -10.19
C THR A 237 -35.50 -36.04 -9.14
N LYS A 238 -35.91 -34.90 -8.55
CA LYS A 238 -35.30 -34.34 -7.34
C LYS A 238 -35.50 -35.30 -6.18
N ASN A 239 -34.41 -35.84 -5.64
CA ASN A 239 -34.44 -36.50 -4.34
C ASN A 239 -34.37 -35.43 -3.24
N CYS A 240 -35.52 -35.07 -2.69
CA CYS A 240 -35.67 -34.15 -1.55
C CYS A 240 -35.75 -34.90 -0.20
N SER A 241 -35.09 -36.06 -0.06
CA SER A 241 -35.42 -37.00 1.01
C SER A 241 -34.45 -37.07 2.19
N GLU A 242 -33.41 -36.23 2.28
CA GLU A 242 -32.40 -36.35 3.36
C GLU A 242 -32.42 -35.28 4.46
N HIS A 243 -33.47 -34.46 4.57
CA HIS A 243 -33.57 -33.52 5.71
C HIS A 243 -34.87 -33.66 6.51
N LYS A 244 -34.87 -34.63 7.45
CA LYS A 244 -35.57 -34.51 8.75
C LYS A 244 -34.45 -34.25 9.78
N SER A 245 -34.43 -33.28 10.69
CA SER A 245 -35.37 -32.26 11.14
C SER A 245 -34.66 -31.50 12.27
N ASN A 246 -34.50 -30.16 12.22
CA ASN A 246 -35.02 -29.27 13.27
C ASN A 246 -35.01 -27.80 12.79
N LYS A 247 -36.09 -27.13 13.18
CA LYS A 247 -36.68 -25.87 12.77
C LYS A 247 -35.90 -24.70 13.37
N THR A 248 -35.45 -23.70 12.61
CA THR A 248 -35.96 -22.31 12.49
C THR A 248 -34.75 -21.52 11.93
N THR A 249 -34.77 -20.69 10.88
CA THR A 249 -35.76 -19.75 10.34
C THR A 249 -35.25 -19.22 8.98
N TYR A 250 -36.18 -18.74 8.14
CA TYR A 250 -36.00 -17.88 6.94
C TYR A 250 -35.38 -18.53 5.68
N GLU A 251 -36.19 -19.01 4.73
CA GLU A 251 -37.06 -18.31 3.76
C GLU A 251 -36.37 -18.11 2.40
N ASN A 252 -36.80 -18.99 1.48
CA ASN A 252 -37.13 -18.74 0.09
C ASN A 252 -36.06 -18.10 -0.82
N THR A 253 -35.47 -18.95 -1.65
CA THR A 253 -35.60 -18.76 -3.11
C THR A 253 -35.37 -20.07 -3.87
N GLY A 254 -36.49 -20.71 -4.24
CA GLY A 254 -36.69 -21.41 -5.51
C GLY A 254 -35.78 -22.58 -5.86
N LYS A 255 -36.32 -23.80 -5.76
CA LYS A 255 -36.59 -24.68 -6.92
C LYS A 255 -36.92 -26.10 -6.45
N CYS A 256 -38.17 -26.32 -6.03
CA CYS A 256 -38.85 -27.62 -5.98
C CYS A 256 -40.34 -27.38 -6.24
N GLU A 257 -40.69 -27.19 -7.52
CA GLU A 257 -42.01 -27.67 -8.00
C GLU A 257 -41.92 -29.18 -8.15
#